data_AF-A0A7C8CL99-F1
#
_entry.id   AF-A0A7C8CL99-F1
#
_cell.length_a   1.000
_cell.length_b   1.000
_cell.length_c   1.000
_cell.angle_alpha   90.00
_cell.angle_beta   90.00
_cell.angle_gamma   90.00
#
_symmetry.space_group_name_H-M   'P 1'
#
loop_
_entity.id
_entity.type
_entity.pdbx_description
1 polymer ?
#
loop_
_entity_poly.entity_id
_entity_poly.type
_entity_poly.pdbx_seq_one_letter_code
_entity_poly.pdbx_strand_id
1 'polypeptide(L)'
;MLSVSIGLGALPALGEENPAGGAEPDEIIVRASRVASTLLETPAAVSVIGQEEIQLARPQLTLGESLARVPGVFTQNRQNFAQDLRISIRGFGARARFGLRGVKLIVDG
;
A
#
# COMPACT_ATOMS: atom_id res chain seq x y z
N MET A 1 16.78 34.51 24.70
CA MET A 1 18.22 34.27 24.46
C MET A 1 18.87 33.84 25.77
N LEU A 2 19.21 32.55 25.92
CA LEU A 2 20.44 32.08 26.57
C LEU A 2 20.53 30.55 26.42
N SER A 3 21.51 30.09 25.65
CA SER A 3 21.90 28.68 25.47
C SER A 3 22.88 28.23 26.54
N VAL A 4 22.75 27.00 27.06
CA VAL A 4 23.77 26.25 27.83
C VAL A 4 23.33 24.77 27.81
N SER A 5 24.12 23.71 27.57
CA SER A 5 25.41 23.42 26.94
C SER A 5 25.50 21.88 26.84
N ILE A 6 26.22 21.36 25.84
CA ILE A 6 26.43 19.92 25.62
C ILE A 6 27.47 19.39 26.61
N GLY A 7 27.11 18.37 27.39
CA GLY A 7 28.03 17.57 28.18
C GLY A 7 28.24 16.19 27.54
N LEU A 8 29.43 15.96 27.00
CA LEU A 8 29.93 14.66 26.54
C LEU A 8 30.42 13.86 27.76
N GLY A 9 29.76 12.75 28.07
CA GLY A 9 30.17 11.81 29.12
C GLY A 9 30.02 10.37 28.63
N ALA A 10 31.14 9.66 28.54
CA ALA A 10 31.23 8.32 28.00
C ALA A 10 30.98 7.23 29.07
N LEU A 11 30.14 6.24 28.69
CA LEU A 11 30.12 4.82 29.11
C LEU A 11 29.74 4.51 30.59
N PRO A 12 29.17 3.31 30.92
CA PRO A 12 29.09 2.08 30.12
C PRO A 12 27.67 1.52 29.89
N ALA A 13 27.57 0.70 28.85
CA ALA A 13 26.39 -0.07 28.46
C ALA A 13 26.09 -1.20 29.46
N LEU A 14 24.86 -1.24 29.95
CA LEU A 14 24.22 -2.42 30.57
C LEU A 14 23.06 -2.81 29.67
N GLY A 15 23.00 -4.10 29.35
CA GLY A 15 22.27 -4.66 28.21
C GLY A 15 20.77 -4.40 28.20
N GLU A 16 20.27 -4.09 27.01
CA GLU A 16 18.88 -4.20 26.66
C GLU A 16 18.71 -5.52 25.88
N GLU A 17 17.94 -6.43 26.48
CA GLU A 17 17.46 -7.67 25.88
C GLU A 17 16.66 -7.39 24.60
N ASN A 18 17.30 -7.58 23.44
CA ASN A 18 16.61 -7.56 22.16
C ASN A 18 16.10 -8.98 21.85
N PRO A 19 14.79 -9.28 21.93
CA PRO A 19 14.28 -10.48 21.31
C PRO A 19 14.35 -10.26 19.80
N ALA A 20 15.46 -10.71 19.19
CA ALA A 20 15.55 -10.91 17.76
C ALA A 20 14.62 -12.07 17.36
N GLY A 21 13.31 -11.81 17.40
CA GLY A 21 12.33 -12.56 16.63
C GLY A 21 12.50 -12.13 15.18
N GLY A 22 13.35 -12.84 14.44
CA GLY A 22 13.45 -12.69 13.00
C GLY A 22 12.12 -13.05 12.38
N ALA A 23 11.28 -12.04 12.13
CA ALA A 23 10.19 -12.16 11.17
C ALA A 23 10.87 -12.40 9.82
N GLU A 24 10.80 -13.63 9.32
CA GLU A 24 11.17 -13.92 7.93
C GLU A 24 10.38 -12.95 7.04
N PRO A 25 11.03 -12.26 6.09
CA PRO A 25 10.34 -11.31 5.25
C PRO A 25 9.27 -12.06 4.45
N ASP A 26 8.03 -11.64 4.60
CA ASP A 26 6.89 -12.25 3.91
C ASP A 26 7.11 -12.10 2.39
N GLU A 27 7.34 -13.22 1.70
CA GLU A 27 7.72 -13.21 0.29
C GLU A 27 6.46 -12.96 -0.57
N ILE A 28 6.33 -11.75 -1.09
CA ILE A 28 5.19 -11.37 -1.93
C ILE A 28 5.48 -11.71 -3.40
N ILE A 29 4.78 -12.71 -3.92
CA ILE A 29 4.83 -13.14 -5.33
C ILE A 29 3.89 -12.28 -6.17
N VAL A 30 4.42 -11.65 -7.23
CA VAL A 30 3.65 -10.80 -8.15
C VAL A 30 3.37 -11.56 -9.46
N ARG A 31 2.08 -11.75 -9.77
CA ARG A 31 1.60 -12.42 -11.01
C ARG A 31 1.15 -11.47 -12.12
N ALA A 32 1.45 -10.18 -12.02
CA ALA A 32 1.09 -9.19 -13.03
C ALA A 32 1.89 -9.34 -14.34
N SER A 33 3.06 -9.98 -14.27
CA SER A 33 3.94 -10.31 -15.39
C SER A 33 3.64 -11.73 -15.93
N ARG A 34 4.04 -12.02 -17.18
CA ARG A 34 3.96 -13.38 -17.76
C ARG A 34 4.78 -14.41 -16.98
N VAL A 35 5.77 -13.95 -16.21
CA VAL A 35 6.59 -14.75 -15.30
C VAL A 35 6.33 -14.25 -13.89
N ALA A 36 6.00 -15.15 -12.96
CA ALA A 36 5.88 -14.82 -11.55
C ALA A 36 7.27 -14.43 -11.01
N SER A 37 7.34 -13.28 -10.34
CA SER A 37 8.59 -12.77 -9.77
C SER A 37 8.32 -12.19 -8.39
N THR A 38 9.36 -12.13 -7.56
CA THR A 38 9.28 -11.47 -6.26
C THR A 38 9.06 -9.97 -6.44
N LEU A 39 8.51 -9.31 -5.41
CA LEU A 39 8.27 -7.87 -5.44
C LEU A 39 9.54 -7.06 -5.78
N LEU A 40 10.70 -7.49 -5.26
CA LEU A 40 11.99 -6.80 -5.44
C LEU A 40 12.57 -6.96 -6.85
N GLU A 41 12.25 -8.06 -7.53
CA GLU A 41 12.76 -8.36 -8.87
C GLU A 41 11.82 -7.88 -9.98
N THR A 42 10.62 -7.42 -9.64
CA THR A 42 9.63 -6.98 -10.62
C THR A 42 9.99 -5.58 -11.14
N PRO A 43 10.27 -5.40 -12.46
CA PRO A 43 10.65 -4.11 -13.03
C PRO A 43 9.43 -3.21 -13.29
N ALA A 44 8.51 -3.12 -12.32
CA ALA A 44 7.30 -2.33 -12.40
C ALA A 44 6.92 -1.79 -11.01
N ALA A 45 6.15 -0.70 -10.98
CA ALA A 45 5.61 -0.19 -9.72
C ALA A 45 4.48 -1.11 -9.24
N VAL A 46 4.72 -1.78 -8.12
CA VAL A 46 3.75 -2.68 -7.47
C VAL A 46 3.43 -2.13 -6.09
N SER A 47 2.17 -2.21 -5.69
CA SER A 47 1.71 -1.86 -4.35
C SER A 47 0.85 -2.98 -3.83
N VAL A 48 1.11 -3.41 -2.60
CA VAL A 48 0.41 -4.51 -1.95
C VAL A 48 -0.28 -3.95 -0.71
N ILE A 49 -1.57 -4.26 -0.58
CA ILE A 49 -2.37 -3.88 0.58
C ILE A 49 -2.73 -5.17 1.29
N GLY A 50 -2.23 -5.33 2.51
CA GLY A 50 -2.52 -6.48 3.36
C GLY A 50 -3.92 -6.43 3.97
N GLN A 51 -4.37 -7.56 4.50
CA GLN A 51 -5.70 -7.71 5.08
C GLN A 51 -5.95 -6.76 6.27
N GLU A 52 -4.96 -6.61 7.16
CA GLU A 52 -5.01 -5.70 8.30
C GLU A 52 -5.21 -4.25 7.87
N GLU A 53 -4.56 -3.85 6.78
CA GLU A 53 -4.65 -2.49 6.23
C GLU A 53 -6.01 -2.20 5.57
N ILE A 54 -6.63 -3.23 4.98
CA ILE A 54 -8.01 -3.13 4.46
C ILE A 54 -9.01 -2.96 5.60
N GLN A 55 -8.79 -3.68 6.71
CA GLN A 55 -9.72 -3.72 7.83
C GLN A 55 -9.58 -2.55 8.81
N LEU A 56 -8.47 -1.83 8.77
CA LEU A 56 -8.16 -0.78 9.74
C LEU A 56 -9.15 0.40 9.63
N ALA A 57 -10.08 0.47 10.59
CA ALA A 57 -10.95 1.62 10.85
C ALA A 57 -11.78 2.11 9.63
N ARG A 58 -12.18 1.20 8.74
CA ARG A 58 -13.04 1.53 7.59
C ARG A 58 -14.22 0.58 7.44
N PRO A 59 -15.40 1.11 7.06
CA PRO A 59 -16.62 0.31 6.85
C PRO A 59 -16.54 -0.60 5.60
N GLN A 60 -15.48 -0.50 4.79
CA GLN A 60 -15.19 -1.39 3.64
C GLN A 60 -16.36 -1.45 2.65
N LEU A 61 -17.05 -0.33 2.47
CA LEU A 61 -18.20 -0.24 1.57
C LEU A 61 -17.75 -0.28 0.11
N THR A 62 -16.54 0.23 -0.18
CA THR A 62 -15.99 0.19 -1.54
C THR A 62 -14.49 -0.01 -1.58
N LEU A 63 -14.02 -0.60 -2.69
CA LEU A 63 -12.59 -0.79 -2.99
C LEU A 63 -11.79 0.53 -3.00
N GLY A 64 -12.47 1.66 -3.25
CA GLY A 64 -11.84 2.98 -3.28
C GLY A 64 -11.24 3.38 -1.94
N GLU A 65 -11.77 2.85 -0.84
CA GLU A 65 -11.24 3.13 0.49
C GLU A 65 -9.82 2.58 0.63
N SER A 66 -9.62 1.29 0.34
CA SER A 66 -8.29 0.67 0.39
C SER A 66 -7.36 1.27 -0.68
N LEU A 67 -7.89 1.52 -1.89
CA LEU A 67 -7.09 2.03 -3.01
C LEU A 67 -6.65 3.50 -2.86
N ALA A 68 -7.31 4.30 -2.01
CA ALA A 68 -6.96 5.70 -1.79
C ALA A 68 -5.54 5.92 -1.23
N ARG A 69 -4.94 4.88 -0.63
CA ARG A 69 -3.57 4.92 -0.11
C ARG A 69 -2.51 4.66 -1.18
N VAL A 70 -2.90 4.07 -2.32
CA VAL A 70 -1.96 3.71 -3.38
C VAL A 70 -1.59 4.94 -4.20
N PRO A 71 -0.30 5.29 -4.28
CA PRO A 71 0.12 6.45 -5.06
C PRO A 71 -0.19 6.27 -6.54
N GLY A 72 -0.78 7.29 -7.15
CA GLY A 72 -1.14 7.27 -8.57
C GLY A 72 -2.43 6.51 -8.88
N VAL A 73 -3.17 6.02 -7.88
CA VAL A 73 -4.53 5.53 -8.03
C VAL A 73 -5.51 6.62 -7.59
N PHE A 74 -6.48 6.92 -8.45
CA PHE A 74 -7.58 7.83 -8.15
C PHE A 74 -8.89 7.08 -8.23
N THR A 75 -9.67 7.13 -7.15
CA THR A 75 -10.97 6.49 -7.09
C THR A 75 -12.06 7.50 -6.79
N GLN A 76 -13.16 7.44 -7.52
CA GLN A 76 -14.30 8.32 -7.32
C GLN A 76 -15.55 7.48 -7.09
N ASN A 77 -16.08 7.57 -5.86
CA ASN A 77 -17.35 6.98 -5.45
C ASN A 77 -18.41 8.08 -5.41
N ARG A 78 -19.49 7.95 -6.19
CA ARG A 78 -20.59 8.93 -6.27
C ARG A 78 -21.76 8.62 -5.30
N GLN A 79 -21.49 7.84 -4.24
CA GLN A 79 -22.49 7.32 -3.32
C GLN A 79 -23.68 6.63 -4.00
N ASN A 80 -23.45 6.07 -5.19
CA ASN A 80 -24.44 5.34 -5.96
C ASN A 80 -23.90 3.94 -6.22
N PHE A 81 -24.28 3.00 -5.36
CA PHE A 81 -23.84 1.60 -5.43
C PHE A 81 -24.40 0.85 -6.64
N ALA A 82 -25.43 1.38 -7.31
CA ALA A 82 -25.92 0.82 -8.57
C ALA A 82 -25.00 1.19 -9.76
N GLN A 83 -24.03 2.10 -9.55
CA GLN A 83 -23.01 2.45 -10.53
C GLN A 83 -21.64 2.01 -10.00
N ASP A 84 -20.85 1.39 -10.86
CA ASP A 84 -19.52 0.92 -10.48
C ASP A 84 -18.60 2.07 -10.03
N LEU A 85 -17.68 1.74 -9.11
CA LEU A 85 -16.61 2.63 -8.69
C LEU A 85 -15.75 3.04 -9.90
N ARG A 86 -15.55 4.34 -10.08
CA ARG A 86 -14.62 4.84 -11.10
C ARG A 86 -13.19 4.75 -10.57
N ILE A 87 -12.35 3.98 -11.25
CA ILE A 87 -10.93 3.82 -10.91
C ILE A 87 -10.07 4.34 -12.05
N SER A 88 -9.04 5.12 -11.72
CA SER A 88 -8.02 5.59 -12.65
C SER A 88 -6.63 5.34 -12.09
N ILE A 89 -5.73 4.77 -12.90
CA ILE A 89 -4.34 4.48 -12.50
C ILE A 89 -3.41 5.26 -13.42
N ARG A 90 -2.63 6.20 -12.87
CA ARG A 90 -1.70 7.08 -13.61
C ARG A 90 -2.33 7.70 -14.87
N GLY A 91 -3.60 8.12 -14.77
CA GLY A 91 -4.37 8.73 -15.86
C GLY A 91 -5.12 7.77 -16.78
N PHE A 92 -4.82 6.46 -16.75
CA PHE A 92 -5.64 5.45 -17.43
C PHE A 92 -6.97 5.29 -16.71
N GLY A 93 -8.09 5.31 -17.42
CA GLY A 93 -9.42 5.31 -16.80
C GLY A 93 -9.93 6.69 -16.38
N ALA A 94 -9.11 7.75 -16.50
CA ALA A 94 -9.51 9.12 -16.15
C ALA A 94 -10.67 9.68 -17.02
N ARG A 95 -11.04 9.05 -18.13
CA ARG A 95 -12.21 9.43 -18.94
C ARG A 95 -13.43 8.53 -18.73
N ALA A 96 -13.32 7.50 -17.90
CA ALA A 96 -14.45 6.62 -17.60
C ALA A 96 -15.53 7.42 -16.85
N ARG A 97 -16.79 7.25 -17.24
CA ARG A 97 -17.93 7.83 -16.51
C ARG A 97 -18.24 7.05 -15.23
N PHE A 98 -18.00 5.74 -15.26
CA PHE A 98 -18.12 4.77 -14.17
C PHE A 98 -17.23 3.56 -14.48
N GLY A 99 -16.92 2.76 -13.46
CA GLY A 99 -16.15 1.52 -13.61
C GLY A 99 -14.68 1.69 -13.99
N LEU A 100 -14.13 0.62 -14.57
CA LEU A 100 -12.70 0.42 -14.86
C LEU A 100 -12.47 0.31 -16.38
N ARG A 101 -12.29 1.47 -17.04
CA ARG A 101 -11.96 1.50 -18.48
C ARG A 101 -10.45 1.58 -18.69
N GLY A 102 -9.88 0.59 -19.38
CA GLY A 102 -8.43 0.55 -19.63
C GLY A 102 -7.61 0.14 -18.41
N VAL A 103 -8.26 -0.47 -17.42
CA VAL A 103 -7.65 -1.10 -16.24
C VAL A 103 -8.17 -2.53 -16.20
N LYS A 104 -7.28 -3.50 -15.96
CA LYS A 104 -7.64 -4.92 -15.82
C LYS A 104 -7.77 -5.24 -14.34
N LEU A 105 -8.94 -5.71 -13.92
CA LEU A 105 -9.15 -6.29 -12.60
C LEU A 105 -9.13 -7.81 -12.72
N ILE A 106 -8.33 -8.46 -11.88
CA ILE A 106 -8.25 -9.92 -11.78
C ILE A 106 -8.59 -10.25 -10.34
N VAL A 107 -9.50 -11.20 -10.15
CA VAL A 107 -9.91 -11.72 -8.84
C VAL A 107 -9.52 -13.18 -8.84
N ASP A 108 -8.78 -13.61 -7.82
CA ASP A 108 -8.33 -15.00 -7.61
C ASP A 108 -7.44 -15.64 -8.70
N GLY A 109 -6.95 -14.84 -9.66
CA GLY A 109 -5.94 -15.26 -10.64
C GLY A 109 -6.51 -15.74 -11.97
#